data_AF-A0A2S4A032-F1
#
_entry.id   AF-A0A2S4A032-F1
#
_cell.length_a   1.000
_cell.length_b   1.000
_cell.length_c   1.000
_cell.angle_alpha   90.00
_cell.angle_beta   90.00
_cell.angle_gamma   90.00
#
_symmetry.space_group_name_H-M   'P 1'
#
loop_
_entity.id
_entity.type
_entity.pdbx_description
1 polymer ?
#
loop_
_entity_poly.entity_id
_entity_poly.type
_entity_poly.pdbx_seq_one_letter_code
_entity_poly.pdbx_strand_id
1 'polypeptide(L)'
;MGQAGIFGAATGEKYATLTATKIQTNFKCTEPSAFPSINGQFVALTIDVTTSSNFAESGWPSLAITSNEFRGWDSAGKKLLDPIGNSTGCVKSSELLESPIDPDKSQSGMIILDVPAGAGSAAFVVGGFEGSYGWEWHW
;
A
#
# COMPACT_ATOMS: atom_id res chain seq x y z
N MET A 1 0.61 -8.39 -13.28
CA MET A 1 0.47 -9.39 -12.18
C MET A 1 1.53 -9.06 -11.15
N GLY A 2 1.11 -8.79 -9.91
CA GLY A 2 1.93 -8.08 -8.91
C GLY A 2 2.94 -8.97 -8.19
N GLN A 3 4.11 -8.40 -7.93
CA GLN A 3 5.20 -9.01 -7.18
C GLN A 3 4.84 -9.08 -5.69
N ALA A 4 5.17 -10.22 -5.06
CA ALA A 4 4.99 -10.42 -3.62
C ALA A 4 6.12 -9.72 -2.86
N GLY A 5 5.74 -9.04 -1.78
CA GLY A 5 6.64 -8.48 -0.80
C GLY A 5 6.72 -9.28 0.49
N ILE A 6 7.91 -9.37 1.08
CA ILE A 6 8.18 -10.21 2.26
C ILE A 6 8.80 -9.36 3.34
N PHE A 7 8.08 -9.16 4.44
CA PHE A 7 8.66 -8.64 5.66
C PHE A 7 9.23 -9.80 6.50
N GLY A 8 10.53 -9.74 6.79
CA GLY A 8 11.23 -10.83 7.46
C GLY A 8 12.54 -10.40 8.11
N ALA A 9 13.07 -11.25 8.99
CA ALA A 9 14.37 -11.07 9.60
C ALA A 9 15.50 -11.25 8.56
N ALA A 10 16.67 -10.66 8.83
CA ALA A 10 17.88 -10.86 8.03
C ALA A 10 18.32 -12.34 7.96
N THR A 11 17.83 -13.19 8.88
CA THR A 11 18.04 -14.64 8.93
C THR A 11 17.17 -15.43 7.94
N GLY A 12 16.25 -14.77 7.23
CA GLY A 12 15.33 -15.39 6.27
C GLY A 12 13.99 -15.83 6.86
N GLU A 13 13.78 -15.63 8.16
CA GLU A 13 12.48 -15.84 8.81
C GLU A 13 11.46 -14.81 8.32
N LYS A 14 10.27 -15.27 7.90
CA LYS A 14 9.22 -14.41 7.35
C LYS A 14 8.18 -14.14 8.42
N TYR A 15 7.94 -12.87 8.70
CA TYR A 15 6.93 -12.44 9.67
C TYR A 15 5.63 -12.00 9.00
N ALA A 16 5.71 -11.43 7.79
CA ALA A 16 4.53 -11.11 7.00
C ALA A 16 4.82 -11.20 5.50
N THR A 17 3.78 -11.51 4.73
CA THR A 17 3.79 -11.45 3.27
C THR A 17 2.70 -10.48 2.82
N LEU A 18 3.05 -9.55 1.94
CA LEU A 18 2.14 -8.61 1.32
C LEU A 18 2.13 -8.89 -0.19
N THR A 19 0.97 -9.06 -0.80
CA THR A 19 0.88 -9.31 -2.25
C THR A 19 -0.11 -8.34 -2.87
N ALA A 20 0.37 -7.52 -3.80
CA ALA A 20 -0.51 -6.71 -4.63
C ALA A 20 -1.18 -7.62 -5.68
N THR A 21 -2.41 -8.03 -5.42
CA THR A 21 -3.16 -8.95 -6.29
C THR A 21 -3.79 -8.23 -7.47
N LYS A 22 -4.09 -6.94 -7.32
CA LYS A 22 -4.67 -6.11 -8.37
C LYS A 22 -4.21 -4.66 -8.27
N ILE A 23 -3.94 -4.07 -9.42
CA ILE A 23 -3.64 -2.64 -9.58
C ILE A 23 -4.64 -2.08 -10.61
N GLN A 24 -5.38 -1.05 -10.23
CA GLN A 24 -6.36 -0.40 -11.11
C GLN A 24 -6.05 1.09 -11.23
N THR A 25 -5.49 1.48 -12.37
CA THR A 25 -5.31 2.90 -12.75
C THR A 25 -6.63 3.54 -13.14
N ASN A 26 -6.74 4.86 -13.05
CA ASN A 26 -7.97 5.62 -13.33
C ASN A 26 -9.19 5.09 -12.55
N PHE A 27 -8.95 4.60 -11.34
CA PHE A 27 -9.99 4.09 -10.46
C PHE A 27 -11.07 5.16 -10.22
N LYS A 28 -12.33 4.72 -10.20
CA LYS A 28 -13.47 5.61 -9.93
C LYS A 28 -13.93 5.37 -8.51
N CYS A 29 -13.85 6.42 -7.70
CA CYS A 29 -14.39 6.41 -6.35
C CYS A 29 -15.86 6.01 -6.36
N THR A 30 -16.24 5.19 -5.40
CA THR A 30 -17.59 4.64 -5.25
C THR A 30 -18.43 5.44 -4.26
N GLU A 31 -17.79 6.15 -3.33
CA GLU A 31 -18.49 6.96 -2.34
C GLU A 31 -18.96 8.30 -2.94
N PRO A 32 -20.24 8.69 -2.76
CA PRO A 32 -20.79 9.93 -3.33
C PRO A 32 -20.15 11.22 -2.81
N SER A 33 -19.57 11.16 -1.61
CA SER A 33 -18.88 12.28 -0.95
C SER A 33 -17.40 12.40 -1.37
N ALA A 34 -16.92 11.52 -2.24
CA ALA A 34 -15.54 11.54 -2.69
C ALA A 34 -15.21 12.85 -3.42
N PHE A 35 -14.13 13.51 -2.99
CA PHE A 35 -13.60 14.66 -3.70
C PHE A 35 -12.93 14.22 -5.01
N PRO A 36 -12.89 15.08 -6.04
CA PRO A 36 -12.11 14.80 -7.23
C PRO A 36 -10.62 14.69 -6.90
N SER A 37 -9.91 13.87 -7.67
CA SER A 37 -8.45 13.74 -7.60
C SER A 37 -7.78 15.10 -7.84
N ILE A 38 -6.77 15.42 -7.02
CA ILE A 38 -5.97 16.64 -7.15
C ILE A 38 -4.66 16.40 -7.90
N ASN A 39 -4.21 15.15 -7.99
CA ASN A 39 -2.98 14.81 -8.69
C ASN A 39 -3.23 14.35 -10.13
N GLY A 40 -4.44 13.88 -10.46
CA GLY A 40 -4.90 13.63 -11.83
C GLY A 40 -5.62 12.29 -12.01
N GLN A 41 -5.33 11.28 -11.19
CA GLN A 41 -6.07 10.02 -11.16
C GLN A 41 -6.02 9.35 -9.78
N PHE A 42 -7.02 8.52 -9.49
CA PHE A 42 -6.94 7.56 -8.41
C PHE A 42 -6.38 6.22 -8.92
N VAL A 43 -5.54 5.59 -8.10
CA VAL A 43 -5.06 4.21 -8.30
C VAL A 43 -5.49 3.38 -7.11
N ALA A 44 -6.20 2.27 -7.37
CA ALA A 44 -6.56 1.30 -6.34
C ALA A 44 -5.61 0.10 -6.38
N LEU A 45 -5.00 -0.19 -5.23
CA LEU A 45 -4.16 -1.36 -4.99
C LEU A 45 -4.94 -2.33 -4.11
N THR A 46 -5.30 -3.51 -4.62
CA THR A 46 -5.81 -4.60 -3.79
C THR A 46 -4.62 -5.39 -3.27
N ILE A 47 -4.51 -5.49 -1.95
CA ILE A 47 -3.39 -6.12 -1.29
C ILE A 47 -3.92 -7.23 -0.39
N ASP A 48 -3.33 -8.41 -0.53
CA ASP A 48 -3.49 -9.52 0.40
C ASP A 48 -2.33 -9.48 1.38
N VAL A 49 -2.62 -9.55 2.67
CA VAL A 49 -1.62 -9.60 3.73
C VAL A 49 -1.81 -10.84 4.59
N THR A 50 -0.73 -11.55 4.83
CA THR A 50 -0.67 -12.66 5.78
C THR A 50 0.46 -12.42 6.76
N THR A 51 0.13 -12.34 8.05
CA THR A 51 1.09 -12.30 9.16
C THR A 51 1.24 -13.71 9.73
N SER A 52 2.46 -14.10 10.07
CA SER A 52 2.73 -15.38 10.73
C SER A 52 2.48 -15.30 12.24
N SER A 53 2.37 -16.45 12.90
CA SER A 53 2.18 -16.52 14.35
C SER A 53 3.36 -15.98 15.16
N ASN A 54 4.58 -16.12 14.64
CA ASN A 54 5.80 -15.55 15.21
C ASN A 54 6.00 -14.06 14.84
N PHE A 55 5.03 -13.38 14.20
CA PHE A 55 5.17 -11.95 13.89
C PHE A 55 5.44 -11.10 15.14
N ALA A 56 4.89 -11.46 16.30
CA ALA A 56 5.15 -10.77 17.57
C ALA A 56 6.64 -10.79 17.99
N GLU A 57 7.42 -11.74 17.48
CA GLU A 57 8.86 -11.86 17.75
C GLU A 57 9.70 -10.92 16.87
N SER A 58 9.08 -10.28 15.87
CA SER A 58 9.73 -9.31 14.97
C SER A 58 10.16 -8.00 15.66
N GLY A 59 9.76 -7.80 16.91
CA GLY A 59 9.93 -6.53 17.63
C GLY A 59 8.82 -5.51 17.37
N TRP A 60 7.85 -5.84 16.51
CA TRP A 60 6.65 -5.04 16.24
C TRP A 60 5.41 -5.78 16.72
N PRO A 61 4.54 -5.15 17.55
CA PRO A 61 3.35 -5.82 18.08
C PRO A 61 2.27 -6.05 17.00
N SER A 62 2.26 -5.24 15.94
CA SER A 62 1.35 -5.34 14.80
C SER A 62 1.97 -4.68 13.55
N LEU A 63 1.43 -5.02 12.37
CA LEU A 63 1.86 -4.47 11.10
C LEU A 63 0.92 -3.33 10.66
N ALA A 64 1.42 -2.10 10.63
CA ALA A 64 0.66 -0.95 10.16
C ALA A 64 0.86 -0.76 8.64
N ILE A 65 -0.24 -0.79 7.89
CA ILE A 65 -0.25 -0.55 6.44
C ILE A 65 -1.43 0.36 6.12
N THR A 66 -1.14 1.62 5.83
CA THR A 66 -2.11 2.59 5.32
C THR A 66 -1.56 3.27 4.07
N SER A 67 -2.35 4.13 3.43
CA SER A 67 -1.86 4.95 2.31
C SER A 67 -0.68 5.85 2.70
N ASN A 68 -0.51 6.18 3.99
CA ASN A 68 0.60 7.02 4.48
C ASN A 68 1.97 6.38 4.34
N GLU A 69 2.05 5.05 4.29
CA GLU A 69 3.29 4.31 4.12
C GLU A 69 3.69 4.18 2.64
N PHE A 70 2.86 4.66 1.70
CA PHE A 70 3.16 4.62 0.28
C PHE A 70 3.92 5.86 -0.17
N ARG A 71 4.86 5.66 -1.09
CA ARG A 71 5.55 6.69 -1.85
C ARG A 71 5.27 6.44 -3.32
N GLY A 72 5.07 7.49 -4.09
CA GLY A 72 4.88 7.38 -5.54
C GLY A 72 5.99 8.09 -6.29
N TRP A 73 6.19 7.71 -7.55
CA TRP A 73 7.08 8.40 -8.48
C TRP A 73 6.33 8.67 -9.79
N ASP A 74 6.63 9.81 -10.41
CA ASP A 74 6.15 10.09 -11.75
C ASP A 74 6.92 9.28 -12.81
N SER A 75 6.52 9.39 -14.08
CA SER A 75 7.17 8.69 -15.20
C SER A 75 8.62 9.11 -15.45
N ALA A 76 9.07 10.23 -14.87
CA ALA A 76 10.46 10.68 -14.92
C ALA A 76 11.28 10.18 -13.71
N GLY A 77 10.69 9.37 -12.83
CA GLY A 77 11.34 8.86 -11.62
C GLY A 77 11.46 9.90 -10.52
N LYS A 78 10.69 10.99 -10.57
CA LYS A 78 10.67 12.00 -9.50
C LYS A 78 9.62 11.62 -8.45
N LYS A 79 10.04 11.66 -7.18
CA LYS A 79 9.18 11.38 -6.03
C LYS A 79 8.00 12.34 -5.97
N LEU A 80 6.80 11.79 -5.77
CA LEU A 80 5.58 12.53 -5.50
C LEU A 80 5.61 13.07 -4.06
N LEU A 81 5.21 14.34 -3.89
CA LEU A 81 5.17 14.99 -2.57
C LEU A 81 3.98 14.53 -1.74
N ASP A 82 2.84 14.32 -2.38
CA ASP A 82 1.60 13.87 -1.73
C ASP A 82 0.89 12.84 -2.63
N PRO A 83 1.22 11.55 -2.50
CA PRO A 83 0.57 10.47 -3.23
C PRO A 83 -0.79 10.05 -2.63
N ILE A 84 -1.23 10.69 -1.54
CA ILE A 84 -2.50 10.41 -0.88
C ILE A 84 -3.57 11.35 -1.45
N GLY A 85 -3.26 12.65 -1.55
CA GLY A 85 -4.15 13.67 -2.07
C GLY A 85 -5.58 13.52 -1.53
N ASN A 86 -6.55 13.44 -2.44
CA ASN A 86 -7.97 13.30 -2.10
C ASN A 86 -8.45 11.84 -2.04
N SER A 87 -7.56 10.86 -1.81
CA SER A 87 -7.97 9.44 -1.77
C SER A 87 -8.81 9.07 -0.54
N THR A 88 -8.75 9.89 0.52
CA THR A 88 -9.56 9.71 1.73
C THR A 88 -11.05 9.82 1.40
N GLY A 89 -11.81 8.78 1.76
CA GLY A 89 -13.25 8.72 1.49
C GLY A 89 -13.62 8.38 0.05
N CYS A 90 -12.67 7.89 -0.77
CA CYS A 90 -12.94 7.44 -2.15
C CYS A 90 -13.81 6.18 -2.20
N VAL A 91 -13.68 5.30 -1.20
CA VAL A 91 -14.44 4.05 -1.04
C VAL A 91 -14.88 3.92 0.42
N LYS A 92 -15.76 2.96 0.73
CA LYS A 92 -16.16 2.70 2.12
C LYS A 92 -14.97 2.22 2.93
N SER A 93 -14.95 2.55 4.22
CA SER A 93 -13.89 2.08 5.12
C SER A 93 -13.77 0.55 5.17
N SER A 94 -14.88 -0.19 5.02
CA SER A 94 -14.89 -1.65 4.96
C SER A 94 -14.28 -2.25 3.69
N GLU A 95 -14.02 -1.43 2.66
CA GLU A 95 -13.35 -1.86 1.44
C GLU A 95 -11.84 -1.60 1.48
N LEU A 96 -11.39 -0.77 2.44
CA LEU A 96 -9.98 -0.49 2.67
C LEU A 96 -9.34 -1.64 3.44
N LEU A 97 -8.02 -1.82 3.26
CA LEU A 97 -7.24 -2.73 4.09
C LEU A 97 -7.32 -2.29 5.55
N GLU A 98 -7.77 -3.19 6.42
CA GLU A 98 -7.85 -2.91 7.85
C GLU A 98 -6.45 -2.92 8.46
N SER A 99 -6.10 -1.86 9.17
CA SER A 99 -4.79 -1.68 9.78
C SER A 99 -4.97 -1.05 11.17
N PRO A 100 -4.20 -1.47 12.20
CA PRO A 100 -3.07 -2.40 12.13
C PRO A 100 -3.47 -3.88 12.02
N ILE A 101 -2.55 -4.71 11.54
CA ILE A 101 -2.74 -6.15 11.34
C ILE A 101 -1.99 -6.92 12.43
N ASP A 102 -2.73 -7.71 13.21
CA ASP A 102 -2.18 -8.53 14.30
C ASP A 102 -1.43 -9.78 13.78
N PRO A 103 -0.64 -10.47 14.63
CA PRO A 103 -0.08 -11.79 14.31
C PRO A 103 -1.16 -12.83 13.95
N ASP A 104 -0.77 -13.81 13.13
CA ASP A 104 -1.62 -14.92 12.69
C ASP A 104 -2.94 -14.47 12.03
N LYS A 105 -2.86 -13.43 11.19
CA LYS A 105 -3.98 -12.89 10.44
C LYS A 105 -3.75 -13.02 8.94
N SER A 106 -4.85 -13.25 8.23
CA SER A 106 -4.90 -13.11 6.78
C SER A 106 -6.08 -12.23 6.42
N GLN A 107 -5.83 -11.20 5.63
CA GLN A 107 -6.87 -10.29 5.16
C GLN A 107 -6.54 -9.71 3.78
N SER A 108 -7.55 -9.13 3.15
CA SER A 108 -7.44 -8.47 1.85
C SER A 108 -8.21 -7.15 1.91
N GLY A 109 -7.69 -6.13 1.26
CA GLY A 109 -8.37 -4.85 1.16
C GLY A 109 -7.68 -3.89 0.20
N MET A 110 -8.32 -2.74 -0.01
CA MET A 110 -7.80 -1.73 -0.92
C MET A 110 -6.95 -0.68 -0.21
N ILE A 111 -5.96 -0.18 -0.94
CA ILE A 111 -5.28 1.08 -0.65
C ILE A 111 -5.48 1.98 -1.87
N ILE A 112 -5.98 3.18 -1.63
CA ILE A 112 -6.25 4.16 -2.67
C ILE A 112 -5.21 5.27 -2.61
N LEU A 113 -4.58 5.54 -3.75
CA LEU A 113 -3.63 6.63 -3.93
C LEU A 113 -4.20 7.65 -4.92
N ASP A 114 -3.85 8.92 -4.75
CA ASP A 114 -4.14 10.01 -5.69
C ASP A 114 -2.81 10.42 -6.33
N VAL A 115 -2.58 10.06 -7.59
CA VAL A 115 -1.28 10.20 -8.26
C VAL A 115 -1.44 10.84 -9.64
N PRO A 116 -0.36 11.40 -10.23
CA PRO A 116 -0.42 11.93 -11.57
C PRO A 116 -0.90 10.93 -12.62
N ALA A 117 -1.66 11.44 -13.60
CA ALA A 117 -1.99 10.67 -14.79
C ALA A 117 -0.70 10.25 -15.51
N GLY A 118 -0.53 8.95 -15.76
CA GLY A 118 0.70 8.42 -16.35
C GLY A 118 1.91 8.35 -15.41
N ALA A 119 1.73 8.54 -14.10
CA ALA A 119 2.75 8.14 -13.10
C ALA A 119 3.01 6.63 -13.20
N GLY A 120 4.29 6.22 -13.08
CA GLY A 120 4.76 4.88 -13.48
C GLY A 120 5.11 3.93 -12.35
N SER A 121 5.07 4.35 -11.08
CA SER A 121 5.26 3.46 -9.93
C SER A 121 4.81 4.05 -8.59
N ALA A 122 4.48 3.16 -7.65
CA ALA A 122 4.47 3.45 -6.22
C ALA A 122 5.15 2.31 -5.48
N ALA A 123 5.66 2.62 -4.30
CA ALA A 123 6.30 1.70 -3.41
C ALA A 123 5.72 1.86 -2.01
N PHE A 124 5.51 0.74 -1.34
CA PHE A 124 5.23 0.70 0.08
C PHE A 124 6.56 0.75 0.81
N VAL A 125 6.72 1.70 1.72
CA VAL A 125 7.96 1.91 2.46
C VAL A 125 7.66 1.82 3.95
N VAL A 126 8.08 0.72 4.59
CA VAL A 126 7.94 0.57 6.05
C VAL A 126 8.98 1.47 6.73
N GLY A 127 8.53 2.28 7.69
CA GLY A 127 9.42 2.99 8.62
C GLY A 127 10.22 4.15 8.03
N GLY A 128 9.91 4.62 6.82
CA GLY A 128 10.56 5.81 6.24
C GLY A 128 12.02 5.63 5.83
N PHE A 129 12.57 4.41 5.87
CA PHE A 129 13.92 4.11 5.40
C PHE A 129 13.88 3.54 3.97
N GLU A 130 14.26 4.38 3.01
CA GLU A 130 14.58 3.94 1.65
C GLU A 130 15.72 2.90 1.71
N GLY A 131 15.50 1.71 1.15
CA GLY A 131 16.54 0.68 1.00
C GLY A 131 16.73 -0.28 2.18
N SER A 132 15.90 -0.25 3.23
CA SER A 132 15.97 -1.27 4.30
C SER A 132 14.73 -2.15 4.42
N TYR A 133 13.52 -1.64 4.16
CA TYR A 133 12.28 -2.43 4.20
C TYR A 133 11.20 -1.77 3.30
N GLY A 134 11.43 -1.73 1.99
CA GLY A 134 10.50 -1.13 1.02
C GLY A 134 10.28 -1.99 -0.23
N TRP A 135 9.08 -1.90 -0.80
CA TRP A 135 8.58 -2.69 -1.93
C TRP A 135 8.09 -1.78 -3.04
N GLU A 136 8.65 -1.87 -4.23
CA GLU A 136 8.28 -1.03 -5.38
C GLU A 136 7.41 -1.79 -6.39
N TRP A 137 6.40 -1.12 -6.94
CA TRP A 137 5.54 -1.61 -8.02
C TRP A 137 5.54 -0.60 -9.17
N HIS A 138 5.77 -1.09 -10.39
CA HIS A 138 5.67 -0.30 -11.61
C HIS A 138 4.36 -0.59 -12.35
N TRP A 139 3.80 0.41 -13.03
CA TRP A 139 2.65 0.26 -13.92
C TRP A 139 2.70 1.22 -15.11
#